data_AF-A0A2M7BDU4-F1
#
_entry.id   AF-A0A2M7BDU4-F1
#
_cell.length_a   1.000
_cell.length_b   1.000
_cell.length_c   1.000
_cell.angle_alpha   90.00
_cell.angle_beta   90.00
_cell.angle_gamma   90.00
#
_symmetry.space_group_name_H-M   'P 1'
#
loop_
_entity.id
_entity.type
_entity.pdbx_description
1 polymer ?
#
loop_
_entity_poly.entity_id
_entity_poly.type
_entity_poly.pdbx_seq_one_letter_code
_entity_poly.pdbx_strand_id
1 'polypeptide(L)' 'MTKTIKCPDCEKVIIVPDDAQVGEIIECSNCGNEFEIISLNPLQTAVVIEEKG' A
#
# COMPACT_ATOMS: atom_id res chain seq x y z
N MET A 1 15.40 -3.40 -6.03
CA MET A 1 15.44 -3.28 -4.55
C MET A 1 13.99 -3.22 -4.08
N THR A 2 13.70 -3.25 -2.77
CA THR A 2 12.32 -3.18 -2.25
C THR A 2 12.23 -2.17 -1.12
N LYS A 3 11.13 -1.40 -1.08
CA LYS A 3 10.75 -0.51 0.02
C LYS A 3 9.80 -1.24 0.98
N THR A 4 9.64 -0.71 2.19
CA THR A 4 8.72 -1.27 3.19
C THR A 4 7.91 -0.18 3.86
N ILE A 5 6.62 -0.43 4.07
CA ILE A 5 5.71 0.44 4.82
C ILE A 5 4.97 -0.39 5.89
N LYS A 6 4.45 0.27 6.93
CA LYS A 6 3.51 -0.37 7.86
C LYS A 6 2.09 -0.31 7.31
N CYS A 7 1.43 -1.45 7.28
CA CYS A 7 0.01 -1.56 7.02
C CYS A 7 -0.75 -0.70 8.04
N PRO A 8 -1.58 0.26 7.62
CA PRO A 8 -2.33 1.12 8.53
C PRO A 8 -3.47 0.38 9.27
N ASP A 9 -3.82 -0.84 8.85
CA ASP A 9 -4.91 -1.63 9.41
C ASP A 9 -4.43 -2.67 10.45
N CYS A 10 -3.40 -3.46 10.10
CA CYS A 10 -2.89 -4.54 10.97
C CYS A 10 -1.47 -4.31 11.49
N GLU A 11 -0.88 -3.14 11.21
CA GLU A 11 0.46 -2.69 11.65
C GLU A 11 1.64 -3.58 11.21
N LYS A 12 1.39 -4.59 10.36
CA LYS A 12 2.44 -5.44 9.77
C LYS A 12 3.17 -4.74 8.63
N VAL A 13 4.35 -5.25 8.30
CA VAL A 13 5.15 -4.74 7.19
C VAL A 13 4.55 -5.18 5.86
N ILE A 14 4.38 -4.23 4.94
CA ILE A 14 4.08 -4.47 3.54
C ILE A 14 5.35 -4.21 2.74
N ILE A 15 5.68 -5.12 1.83
CA ILE A 15 6.80 -5.01 0.91
C ILE A 15 6.30 -4.33 -0.36
N VAL A 16 6.94 -3.22 -0.74
CA VAL A 16 6.60 -2.44 -1.93
C VAL A 16 7.77 -2.51 -2.91
N PRO A 17 7.55 -2.90 -4.18
CA PRO A 17 8.62 -2.95 -5.16
C PRO A 17 9.19 -1.54 -5.41
N ASP A 18 10.50 -1.42 -5.71
CA ASP A 18 11.09 -0.10 -6.00
C ASP A 18 10.59 0.52 -7.31
N ASP A 19 10.04 -0.29 -8.22
CA ASP A 19 9.42 0.18 -9.46
C ASP A 19 7.95 0.57 -9.29
N ALA A 20 7.42 0.49 -8.06
CA ALA A 20 6.04 0.85 -7.77
C ALA A 20 5.75 2.31 -8.11
N GLN A 21 4.54 2.56 -8.59
CA GLN A 21 4.11 3.88 -9.06
C GLN A 21 2.97 4.43 -8.19
N VAL A 22 2.86 5.77 -8.16
CA VAL A 22 1.71 6.43 -7.55
C VAL A 22 0.44 6.04 -8.34
N GLY A 23 -0.62 5.67 -7.63
CA GLY A 23 -1.86 5.11 -8.19
C GLY A 23 -1.86 3.59 -8.32
N GLU A 24 -0.75 2.91 -8.03
CA GLU A 24 -0.72 1.45 -8.00
C GLU A 24 -1.35 0.91 -6.71
N ILE A 25 -2.10 -0.19 -6.84
CA ILE A 25 -2.74 -0.88 -5.72
C ILE A 25 -1.82 -2.01 -5.24
N ILE A 26 -1.57 -2.05 -3.93
CA ILE A 26 -0.82 -3.11 -3.25
C ILE A 26 -1.72 -3.79 -2.21
N GLU A 27 -1.57 -5.10 -2.08
CA GLU A 27 -2.30 -5.89 -1.09
C GLU A 27 -1.40 -6.19 0.12
N CYS A 28 -1.94 -6.06 1.34
CA CYS A 28 -1.26 -6.53 2.52
C CYS A 28 -1.42 -8.05 2.66
N SER A 29 -0.35 -8.82 2.46
CA SER A 29 -0.37 -10.29 2.60
C SER A 29 -0.71 -10.80 4.02
N ASN A 30 -0.84 -9.93 5.02
CA ASN A 30 -1.24 -10.31 6.38
C ASN A 30 -2.76 -10.22 6.61
N CYS A 31 -3.41 -9.10 6.23
CA CYS A 31 -4.85 -8.91 6.45
C CYS A 31 -5.69 -9.00 5.18
N GLY A 32 -5.07 -8.99 4.00
CA GLY A 32 -5.75 -9.03 2.70
C GLY A 32 -6.34 -7.70 2.24
N ASN A 33 -6.15 -6.62 3.00
CA ASN A 33 -6.64 -5.29 2.61
C ASN A 33 -5.77 -4.69 1.49
N GLU A 34 -6.42 -3.97 0.61
CA GLU A 34 -5.83 -3.26 -0.53
C GLU A 34 -5.57 -1.79 -0.20
N PHE A 35 -4.42 -1.29 -0.65
CA PHE A 35 -3.98 0.07 -0.43
C PHE A 35 -3.42 0.68 -1.72
N GLU A 36 -3.80 1.91 -2.03
CA GLU A 36 -3.26 2.65 -3.17
C GLU A 36 -2.05 3.46 -2.74
N ILE A 37 -0.99 3.46 -3.55
CA ILE A 37 0.21 4.27 -3.32
C ILE A 37 -0.08 5.72 -3.71
N ILE A 38 -0.04 6.64 -2.75
CA ILE A 38 -0.31 8.07 -2.99
C ILE A 38 0.97 8.93 -3.04
N SER A 39 2.07 8.45 -2.46
CA SER A 39 3.38 9.11 -2.46
C SER A 39 4.51 8.08 -2.41
N LEU A 40 5.65 8.35 -3.06
CA LEU A 40 6.84 7.48 -3.01
C LEU A 40 8.00 8.04 -2.15
N ASN A 41 7.94 9.33 -1.78
CA ASN A 41 8.96 10.00 -0.98
C ASN A 41 8.38 11.10 -0.07
N PRO A 42 8.04 10.80 1.20
CA PRO A 42 8.07 9.46 1.82
C PRO A 42 7.02 8.53 1.21
N LEU A 43 7.23 7.22 1.32
CA LEU A 43 6.25 6.23 0.87
C LEU A 43 4.98 6.34 1.72
N GLN A 44 3.84 6.58 1.09
CA GLN A 44 2.53 6.69 1.73
C GLN A 44 1.47 5.95 0.92
N THR A 45 0.49 5.39 1.63
CA THR A 45 -0.61 4.63 1.03
C THR A 45 -1.94 5.05 1.63
N ALA A 46 -3.01 5.01 0.84
CA ALA A 46 -4.39 5.18 1.27
C ALA A 46 -5.15 3.85 1.19
N VAL A 47 -6.14 3.64 2.05
CA VAL A 47 -7.04 2.47 1.93
C VAL A 47 -7.84 2.60 0.63
N VAL A 48 -7.89 1.52 -0.15
CA VAL A 48 -8.79 1.46 -1.31
C VAL A 48 -10.19 1.23 -0.75
N ILE A 49 -11.06 2.21 -0.93
CA ILE A 49 -12.49 2.07 -0.72
C ILE A 49 -13.12 1.93 -2.09
N GLU A 50 -13.68 0.76 -2.38
CA GLU A 50 -14.61 0.64 -3.48
C GLU A 50 -15.78 1.59 -3.16
N GLU A 51 -15.88 2.70 -3.88
CA GLU A 51 -17.12 3.45 -3.97
C GLU A 51 -18.14 2.51 -4.62
N LYS A 52 -18.79 1.69 -3.78
CA LYS A 52 -20.01 1.00 -4.13
C LYS A 52 -21.02 2.10 -4.48
N GLY A 53 -21.11 2.40 -5.78
CA GLY A 53 -22.12 3.30 -6.33
C GLY A 53 -23.54 2.88 -5.97
#